data_AF-A0A1G0HW63-F1
#
_entry.id   AF-A0A1G0HW63-F1
#
_cell.length_a   1.000
_cell.length_b   1.000
_cell.length_c   1.000
_cell.angle_alpha   90.00
_cell.angle_beta   90.00
_cell.angle_gamma   90.00
#
_symmetry.space_group_name_H-M   'P 1'
#
loop_
_entity.id
_entity.type
_entity.pdbx_description
1 polymer ?
#
loop_
_entity_poly.entity_id
_entity_poly.type
_entity_poly.pdbx_seq_one_letter_code
_entity_poly.pdbx_strand_id
1 'polypeptide(L)'
;MNCSINEFDLYYQDVQKRIKDQQYPNQDLPHNQKIDIIIVVDMLLTGFDSKYLNTIYVDKNLKYHGLIQAFSRTNRVLNDSKPYGNILDFHQQHEAVNEAIALFSGAQADRAKEIWLVDKAPVVIEKLDGVVQKLNEFMQSQGLENKPEEVVNLKGDTARSQFINLFKEVQRLTTQLNQYTDLNEEQQQTIEQVLPKEQLQGFKSVYLETAQRLKAEQDKNDGKSISEVDQLDFEFVLFASAIIDYDYIMALIVQYSQQKPGK
;
A
#
# COMPACT_ATOMS: atom_id res chain seq x y z
N MET A 1 -21.11 21.56 19.57
CA MET A 1 -22.34 20.84 19.94
C MET A 1 -22.25 20.54 21.43
N ASN A 2 -23.22 20.98 22.22
CA ASN A 2 -23.32 20.64 23.63
C ASN A 2 -23.92 19.24 23.73
N CYS A 3 -23.10 18.22 23.94
CA CYS A 3 -23.59 16.86 24.19
C CYS A 3 -23.93 16.74 25.68
N SER A 4 -25.18 16.41 26.01
CA SER A 4 -25.55 16.03 27.37
C SER A 4 -25.25 14.55 27.59
N ILE A 5 -24.97 14.14 28.83
CA ILE A 5 -24.68 12.73 29.19
C ILE A 5 -25.80 11.78 28.71
N ASN A 6 -27.04 12.24 28.65
CA ASN A 6 -28.19 11.45 28.24
C ASN A 6 -28.27 11.20 26.72
N GLU A 7 -27.52 11.94 25.91
CA GLU A 7 -27.49 11.82 24.45
C GLU A 7 -26.20 11.14 23.96
N PHE A 8 -25.36 10.69 24.90
CA PHE A 8 -24.05 10.12 24.60
C PHE A 8 -24.12 8.91 23.67
N ASP A 9 -25.09 8.00 23.88
CA ASP A 9 -25.24 6.79 23.06
C ASP A 9 -25.61 7.13 21.61
N LEU A 10 -26.50 8.10 21.40
CA LEU A 10 -26.89 8.56 20.07
C LEU A 10 -25.72 9.23 19.36
N TYR A 11 -24.97 10.07 20.08
CA TYR A 11 -23.75 10.68 19.58
C TYR A 11 -22.70 9.62 19.21
N TYR A 12 -22.49 8.62 20.07
CA TYR A 12 -21.52 7.56 19.83
C TYR A 12 -21.89 6.68 18.62
N GLN A 13 -23.19 6.41 18.43
CA GLN A 13 -23.68 5.71 17.23
C GLN A 13 -23.50 6.55 15.96
N ASP A 14 -23.76 7.85 16.00
CA ASP A 14 -23.55 8.76 14.87
C ASP A 14 -22.08 8.79 14.44
N VAL A 15 -21.17 8.95 15.41
CA VAL A 15 -19.71 8.94 15.16
C VAL A 15 -19.29 7.61 14.53
N GLN A 16 -19.70 6.47 15.10
CA GLN A 16 -19.38 5.15 14.52
C GLN A 16 -19.89 4.99 13.09
N LYS A 17 -21.10 5.45 12.81
CA LYS A 17 -21.72 5.36 11.49
C LYS A 17 -20.93 6.18 10.47
N ARG A 18 -20.59 7.43 10.81
CA ARG A 18 -19.83 8.33 9.91
C ARG A 18 -18.46 7.77 9.53
N ILE A 19 -17.75 7.15 10.48
CA ILE A 19 -16.44 6.51 10.21
C ILE A 19 -16.59 5.26 9.32
N LYS A 20 -17.69 4.51 9.47
CA LYS A 20 -17.95 3.31 8.65
C LYS A 20 -18.36 3.66 7.23
N ASP A 21 -19.17 4.71 7.09
CA ASP A 21 -19.78 5.11 5.82
C ASP A 21 -18.82 5.98 4.97
N GLN A 22 -17.76 6.55 5.55
CA GLN A 22 -16.73 7.32 4.83
C GLN A 22 -15.77 6.38 4.08
N GLN A 23 -16.05 6.12 2.80
CA GLN A 23 -15.26 5.20 1.96
C GLN A 23 -14.14 5.93 1.19
N TYR A 24 -14.44 7.14 0.72
CA TYR A 24 -13.57 7.95 -0.12
C TYR A 24 -13.32 9.33 0.52
N PRO A 25 -12.07 9.84 0.48
CA PRO A 25 -11.71 11.11 1.13
C PRO A 25 -12.55 12.31 0.69
N ASN A 26 -13.01 12.34 -0.57
CA ASN A 26 -13.59 13.55 -1.18
C ASN A 26 -14.88 13.35 -2.01
N GLN A 27 -15.52 12.18 -1.99
CA GLN A 27 -16.72 11.92 -2.82
C GLN A 27 -18.01 11.61 -2.05
N ASP A 28 -17.93 11.04 -0.85
CA ASP A 28 -19.12 10.38 -0.28
C ASP A 28 -19.96 11.22 0.68
N LEU A 29 -19.29 12.11 1.41
CA LEU A 29 -19.93 12.88 2.48
C LEU A 29 -19.59 14.36 2.35
N PRO A 30 -20.54 15.27 2.66
CA PRO A 30 -20.21 16.68 2.81
C PRO A 30 -19.21 16.86 3.95
N HIS A 31 -18.33 17.86 3.84
CA HIS A 31 -17.21 18.07 4.78
C HIS A 31 -17.63 18.12 6.25
N ASN A 32 -18.80 18.68 6.56
CA ASN A 32 -19.35 18.75 7.91
C ASN A 32 -19.75 17.39 8.52
N GLN A 33 -19.89 16.34 7.69
CA GLN A 33 -20.21 14.98 8.09
C GLN A 33 -19.00 14.04 8.04
N LYS A 34 -17.84 14.50 7.58
CA LYS A 34 -16.59 13.72 7.61
C LYS A 34 -15.95 13.74 8.98
N ILE A 35 -15.19 12.67 9.27
CA ILE A 35 -14.35 12.59 10.45
C ILE A 35 -13.01 11.99 10.03
N ASP A 36 -12.01 12.84 9.85
CA ASP A 36 -10.68 12.40 9.39
C ASP A 36 -9.78 11.96 10.55
N ILE A 37 -9.96 12.54 11.74
CA ILE A 37 -9.20 12.21 12.95
C ILE A 37 -10.17 12.04 14.11
N ILE A 38 -9.96 10.98 14.90
CA ILE A 38 -10.65 10.76 16.17
C ILE A 38 -9.62 10.53 17.25
N ILE A 39 -9.80 11.26 18.35
CA ILE A 39 -9.03 11.09 19.57
C ILE A 39 -9.88 10.25 20.52
N VAL A 40 -9.38 9.08 20.90
CA VAL A 40 -10.05 8.16 21.83
C VAL A 40 -9.13 7.81 22.99
N VAL A 41 -9.72 7.44 24.12
CA VAL A 41 -8.98 6.89 25.28
C VAL A 41 -9.06 5.36 25.29
N ASP A 42 -10.28 4.81 25.38
CA ASP A 42 -10.54 3.36 25.35
C ASP A 42 -11.66 2.97 24.38
N MET A 43 -12.51 3.93 24.01
CA MET A 43 -13.61 3.70 23.09
C MET A 43 -13.10 3.44 21.68
N LEU A 44 -13.84 2.67 20.89
CA LEU A 44 -13.49 2.25 19.52
C LEU A 44 -12.23 1.36 19.38
N LEU A 45 -11.49 1.09 20.47
CA LEU A 45 -10.39 0.12 20.48
C LEU A 45 -10.91 -1.33 20.47
N THR A 46 -12.12 -1.56 20.98
CA THR A 46 -12.81 -2.86 20.98
C THR A 46 -14.23 -2.74 20.42
N GLY A 47 -14.67 -3.72 19.62
CA GLY A 47 -16.05 -3.77 19.10
C GLY A 47 -16.34 -2.89 17.88
N PHE A 48 -15.37 -2.08 17.44
CA PHE A 48 -15.40 -1.27 16.22
C PHE A 48 -14.28 -1.74 15.25
N ASP A 49 -14.34 -1.69 13.92
CA ASP A 49 -15.52 -1.68 13.08
C ASP A 49 -15.37 -1.18 11.62
N SER A 50 -14.20 -0.73 11.12
CA SER A 50 -14.12 -0.09 9.79
C SER A 50 -13.03 -0.67 8.87
N LYS A 51 -13.38 -0.92 7.60
CA LYS A 51 -12.43 -1.36 6.56
C LYS A 51 -11.56 -0.21 6.03
N TYR A 52 -12.02 1.03 6.21
CA TYR A 52 -11.35 2.23 5.66
C TYR A 52 -10.29 2.79 6.61
N LEU A 53 -10.36 2.48 7.90
CA LEU A 53 -9.37 2.89 8.89
C LEU A 53 -8.00 2.26 8.56
N ASN A 54 -6.99 3.10 8.31
CA ASN A 54 -5.63 2.64 7.96
C ASN A 54 -4.62 2.88 9.08
N THR A 55 -4.68 4.07 9.68
CA THR A 55 -3.62 4.56 10.56
C THR A 55 -4.13 4.72 11.97
N ILE A 56 -3.40 4.19 12.95
CA ILE A 56 -3.60 4.47 14.37
C ILE A 56 -2.35 5.17 14.92
N TYR A 57 -2.58 6.26 15.65
CA TYR A 57 -1.57 6.95 16.45
C TYR A 57 -1.75 6.51 17.90
N VAL A 58 -0.72 5.92 18.49
CA VAL A 58 -0.75 5.36 19.84
C VAL A 58 0.15 6.18 20.76
N ASP A 59 -0.48 6.94 21.64
CA ASP A 59 0.18 7.63 22.77
C ASP A 59 -0.39 7.08 24.09
N LYS A 60 -0.40 5.75 24.22
CA LYS A 60 -0.92 5.03 25.38
C LYS A 60 -0.11 3.76 25.59
N ASN A 61 0.17 3.45 26.85
CA ASN A 61 0.78 2.16 27.20
C ASN A 61 -0.22 1.01 27.00
N LEU A 62 -0.24 0.42 25.80
CA LEU A 62 -1.06 -0.75 25.49
C LEU A 62 -0.32 -2.03 25.93
N LYS A 63 -1.04 -2.98 26.55
CA LYS A 63 -0.47 -4.24 27.03
C LYS A 63 -1.23 -5.44 26.46
N TYR A 64 -0.48 -6.45 26.03
CA TYR A 64 -0.98 -7.78 25.62
C TYR A 64 -2.22 -7.71 24.70
N HIS A 65 -3.39 -8.09 25.23
CA HIS A 65 -4.63 -8.19 24.46
C HIS A 65 -5.09 -6.85 23.90
N GLY A 66 -4.89 -5.74 24.62
CA GLY A 66 -5.32 -4.42 24.18
C GLY A 66 -4.54 -3.93 22.97
N LEU A 67 -3.25 -4.30 22.91
CA LEU A 67 -2.37 -3.99 21.80
C LEU A 67 -2.77 -4.76 20.54
N ILE A 68 -2.91 -6.09 20.63
CA ILE A 68 -3.31 -6.93 19.49
C ILE A 68 -4.72 -6.58 19.00
N GLN A 69 -5.65 -6.28 19.91
CA GLN A 69 -7.00 -5.86 19.53
C GLN A 69 -7.00 -4.55 18.76
N ALA A 70 -6.27 -3.54 19.24
CA ALA A 70 -6.13 -2.25 18.56
C ALA A 70 -5.41 -2.39 17.21
N PHE A 71 -4.32 -3.16 17.15
CA PHE A 71 -3.50 -3.33 15.94
C PHE A 71 -4.26 -4.13 14.87
N SER A 72 -5.05 -5.13 15.27
CA SER A 72 -5.92 -5.88 14.34
C SER A 72 -6.98 -5.04 13.64
N ARG A 73 -7.25 -3.81 14.10
CA ARG A 73 -8.25 -2.92 13.48
C ARG A 73 -7.79 -2.35 12.15
N THR A 74 -6.48 -2.13 11.99
CA THR A 74 -5.90 -1.52 10.78
C THR A 74 -5.62 -2.55 9.68
N ASN A 75 -5.50 -3.84 10.03
CA ASN A 75 -5.20 -4.94 9.10
C ASN A 75 -6.42 -5.46 8.31
N ARG A 76 -7.42 -4.60 8.06
CA ARG A 76 -8.59 -4.98 7.26
C ARG A 76 -8.33 -4.75 5.79
N VAL A 77 -8.19 -5.85 5.06
CA VAL A 77 -8.01 -5.86 3.61
C VAL A 77 -9.24 -5.23 2.95
N LEU A 78 -9.06 -4.03 2.40
CA LEU A 78 -10.10 -3.32 1.65
C LEU A 78 -10.06 -3.69 0.16
N ASN A 79 -8.85 -3.81 -0.41
CA ASN A 79 -8.47 -4.20 -1.77
C ASN A 79 -6.94 -4.43 -1.81
N ASP A 80 -6.38 -5.01 -2.87
CA ASP A 80 -4.92 -5.24 -3.05
C ASP A 80 -4.06 -3.96 -3.02
N SER A 81 -4.67 -2.76 -3.03
CA SER A 81 -4.00 -1.47 -2.84
C SER A 81 -3.66 -1.14 -1.38
N LYS A 82 -4.18 -1.87 -0.40
CA LYS A 82 -3.97 -1.59 1.03
C LYS A 82 -3.51 -2.87 1.77
N PRO A 83 -2.22 -3.24 1.63
CA PRO A 83 -1.73 -4.50 2.14
C PRO A 83 -1.53 -4.50 3.67
N TYR A 84 -1.27 -3.35 4.29
CA TYR A 84 -0.91 -3.24 5.70
C TYR A 84 -1.58 -2.05 6.38
N GLY A 85 -1.84 -2.19 7.68
CA GLY A 85 -2.26 -1.10 8.55
C GLY A 85 -1.07 -0.34 9.14
N ASN A 86 -1.16 0.99 9.21
CA ASN A 86 -0.10 1.83 9.77
C ASN A 86 -0.30 2.08 11.26
N ILE A 87 0.75 1.89 12.06
CA ILE A 87 0.70 2.11 13.51
C ILE A 87 1.90 2.95 13.91
N LEU A 88 1.62 4.17 14.40
CA LEU A 88 2.63 5.09 14.89
C LEU A 88 2.56 5.09 16.41
N ASP A 89 3.50 4.38 17.03
CA ASP A 89 3.63 4.26 18.49
C ASP A 89 4.67 5.25 19.02
N PHE A 90 4.22 6.19 19.86
CA PHE A 90 5.06 7.21 20.47
C PHE A 90 5.76 6.76 21.75
N HIS A 91 5.37 5.61 22.33
CA HIS A 91 5.97 5.03 23.52
C HIS A 91 7.07 4.00 23.21
N GLN A 92 7.38 3.74 21.93
CA GLN A 92 8.40 2.80 21.48
C GLN A 92 8.24 1.39 22.11
N GLN A 93 7.02 0.86 22.15
CA GLN A 93 6.67 -0.34 22.90
C GLN A 93 7.00 -1.66 22.17
N HIS A 94 8.09 -1.69 21.39
CA HIS A 94 8.46 -2.83 20.55
C HIS A 94 8.53 -4.17 21.30
N GLU A 95 9.07 -4.16 22.52
CA GLU A 95 9.13 -5.34 23.40
C GLU A 95 7.72 -5.83 23.76
N ALA A 96 6.81 -4.93 24.14
CA ALA A 96 5.44 -5.28 24.49
C ALA A 96 4.64 -5.80 23.28
N VAL A 97 4.91 -5.26 22.08
CA VAL A 97 4.35 -5.77 20.81
C VAL A 97 4.86 -7.18 20.55
N ASN A 98 6.17 -7.41 20.67
CA ASN A 98 6.78 -8.73 20.46
C ASN A 98 6.28 -9.77 21.46
N GLU A 99 6.19 -9.41 22.75
CA GLU A 99 5.63 -10.26 23.79
C GLU A 99 4.17 -10.60 23.52
N ALA A 100 3.38 -9.60 23.10
CA ALA A 100 1.98 -9.82 22.74
C ALA A 100 1.88 -10.76 21.53
N ILE A 101 2.60 -10.52 20.45
CA ILE A 101 2.59 -11.40 19.27
C ILE A 101 2.98 -12.83 19.66
N ALA A 102 4.05 -13.01 20.45
CA ALA A 102 4.49 -14.33 20.92
C ALA A 102 3.41 -15.04 21.76
N LEU A 103 2.75 -14.31 22.67
CA LEU A 103 1.67 -14.85 23.49
C LEU A 103 0.45 -15.29 22.66
N PHE A 104 0.10 -14.53 21.62
CA PHE A 104 -1.07 -14.77 20.78
C PHE A 104 -0.84 -15.73 19.61
N SER A 105 0.42 -16.00 19.25
CA SER A 105 0.79 -16.89 18.14
C SER A 105 1.19 -18.31 18.55
N GLY A 106 1.36 -18.57 19.85
CA GLY A 106 1.76 -19.88 20.36
C GLY A 106 3.18 -20.29 19.91
N ALA A 107 3.39 -21.58 19.67
CA ALA A 107 4.72 -22.16 19.40
C ALA A 107 5.37 -21.78 18.04
N GLN A 108 4.77 -20.85 17.28
CA GLN A 108 5.31 -20.34 16.01
C GLN A 108 5.45 -18.81 16.04
N ALA A 109 6.11 -18.29 17.07
CA ALA A 109 6.32 -16.86 17.26
C ALA A 109 7.05 -16.18 16.09
N ASP A 110 8.02 -16.86 15.48
CA ASP A 110 8.79 -16.30 14.35
C ASP A 110 7.91 -16.10 13.12
N ARG A 111 7.07 -17.09 12.80
CA ARG A 111 6.11 -17.01 11.68
C ARG A 111 5.03 -15.96 11.93
N ALA A 112 4.66 -15.72 13.18
CA ALA A 112 3.70 -14.68 13.51
C ALA A 112 4.30 -13.27 13.48
N LYS A 113 5.58 -13.10 13.80
CA LYS A 113 6.26 -11.82 13.61
C LYS A 113 6.27 -11.41 12.13
N GLU A 114 6.52 -12.35 11.21
CA GLU A 114 6.44 -12.11 9.76
C GLU A 114 5.03 -11.70 9.29
N ILE A 115 3.98 -12.16 9.98
CA ILE A 115 2.58 -11.86 9.65
C ILE A 115 2.15 -10.50 10.23
N TRP A 116 2.69 -10.10 11.38
CA TRP A 116 2.23 -8.94 12.14
C TRP A 116 3.13 -7.70 12.04
N LEU A 117 4.40 -7.87 11.67
CA LEU A 117 5.37 -6.80 11.58
C LEU A 117 5.90 -6.71 10.15
N VAL A 118 5.97 -5.48 9.64
CA VAL A 118 6.69 -5.21 8.39
C VAL A 118 8.20 -5.22 8.66
N ASP A 119 8.96 -5.66 7.67
CA ASP A 119 10.42 -5.60 7.72
C ASP A 119 10.91 -4.17 7.96
N LYS A 120 12.11 -4.02 8.51
CA LYS A 120 12.74 -2.69 8.62
C LYS A 120 13.14 -2.19 7.24
N ALA A 121 13.13 -0.87 7.03
CA ALA A 121 13.50 -0.26 5.76
C ALA A 121 14.82 -0.80 5.15
N PRO A 122 15.94 -0.98 5.89
CA PRO A 122 17.17 -1.56 5.32
C PRO A 122 16.97 -2.94 4.67
N VAL A 123 16.18 -3.79 5.32
CA VAL A 123 15.90 -5.15 4.82
C VAL A 123 15.05 -5.10 3.55
N VAL A 124 14.10 -4.16 3.48
CA VAL A 124 13.28 -3.96 2.27
C VAL A 124 14.10 -3.37 1.14
N ILE A 125 15.06 -2.48 1.43
CA ILE A 125 16.02 -1.94 0.45
C ILE A 125 16.88 -3.07 -0.13
N GLU A 126 17.42 -3.96 0.71
CA GLU A 126 18.17 -5.14 0.24
C GLU A 126 17.31 -6.07 -0.63
N LYS A 127 16.04 -6.29 -0.26
CA LYS A 127 15.09 -7.05 -1.08
C LYS A 127 14.83 -6.36 -2.42
N LEU A 128 14.66 -5.03 -2.43
CA LEU A 128 14.45 -4.27 -3.66
C LEU A 128 15.66 -4.43 -4.60
N ASP A 129 16.87 -4.25 -4.08
CA ASP A 129 18.10 -4.44 -4.86
C ASP A 129 18.17 -5.85 -5.45
N GLY A 130 17.90 -6.88 -4.65
CA GLY A 130 17.89 -8.27 -5.13
C GLY A 130 16.86 -8.53 -6.24
N VAL A 131 15.66 -7.94 -6.18
CA VAL A 131 14.65 -8.10 -7.23
C VAL A 131 15.03 -7.30 -8.48
N VAL A 132 15.59 -6.09 -8.33
CA VAL A 132 16.08 -5.28 -9.47
C VAL A 132 17.25 -5.98 -10.16
N GLN A 133 18.14 -6.63 -9.43
CA GLN A 133 19.21 -7.46 -9.99
C GLN A 133 18.65 -8.65 -10.78
N LYS A 134 17.65 -9.37 -10.24
CA LYS A 134 16.97 -10.44 -11.00
C LYS A 134 16.31 -9.93 -12.28
N LEU A 135 15.70 -8.74 -12.24
CA LEU A 135 15.14 -8.10 -13.43
C LEU A 135 16.25 -7.79 -14.45
N ASN A 136 17.40 -7.28 -13.99
CA ASN A 136 18.55 -7.02 -14.84
C ASN A 136 19.11 -8.31 -15.49
N GLU A 137 19.32 -9.36 -14.69
CA GLU A 137 19.76 -10.67 -15.19
C GLU A 137 18.76 -11.26 -16.19
N PHE A 138 17.47 -11.13 -15.93
CA PHE A 138 16.42 -11.54 -16.87
C PHE A 138 16.54 -10.77 -18.20
N MET A 139 16.61 -9.45 -18.17
CA MET A 139 16.75 -8.63 -19.39
C MET A 139 18.02 -9.01 -20.17
N GLN A 140 19.14 -9.22 -19.48
CA GLN A 140 20.40 -9.66 -20.09
C GLN A 140 20.29 -11.06 -20.72
N SER A 141 19.56 -11.98 -20.09
CA SER A 141 19.30 -13.32 -20.66
C SER A 141 18.54 -13.26 -21.98
N GLN A 142 17.76 -12.20 -22.20
CA GLN A 142 17.05 -11.91 -23.44
C GLN A 142 17.88 -11.10 -24.43
N GLY A 143 19.14 -10.76 -24.08
CA GLY A 143 20.04 -9.94 -24.88
C GLY A 143 19.70 -8.45 -24.87
N LEU A 144 18.99 -7.98 -23.84
CA LEU A 144 18.51 -6.61 -23.70
C LEU A 144 19.17 -5.91 -22.52
N GLU A 145 19.33 -4.60 -22.61
CA GLU A 145 19.72 -3.79 -21.47
C GLU A 145 18.54 -3.62 -20.50
N ASN A 146 18.82 -3.43 -19.21
CA ASN A 146 17.78 -3.18 -18.19
C ASN A 146 17.25 -1.75 -18.28
N LYS A 147 16.59 -1.42 -19.40
CA LYS A 147 15.99 -0.13 -19.69
C LYS A 147 14.52 -0.31 -20.05
N PRO A 148 13.64 0.65 -19.68
CA PRO A 148 12.22 0.57 -20.02
C PRO A 148 11.97 0.40 -21.52
N GLU A 149 12.71 1.15 -22.36
CA GLU A 149 12.58 1.14 -23.82
C GLU A 149 12.83 -0.25 -24.44
N GLU A 150 13.67 -1.05 -23.80
CA GLU A 150 14.05 -2.38 -24.30
C GLU A 150 13.01 -3.45 -23.99
N VAL A 151 12.12 -3.24 -23.01
CA VAL A 151 11.10 -4.21 -22.63
C VAL A 151 10.14 -4.52 -23.79
N VAL A 152 9.91 -3.54 -24.69
CA VAL A 152 9.09 -3.73 -25.89
C VAL A 152 9.70 -4.77 -26.84
N ASN A 153 11.02 -4.96 -26.80
CA ASN A 153 11.75 -5.92 -27.63
C ASN A 153 11.67 -7.37 -27.10
N LEU A 154 11.03 -7.60 -25.95
CA LEU A 154 10.80 -8.95 -25.41
C LEU A 154 9.95 -9.80 -26.38
N LYS A 155 10.51 -10.96 -26.75
CA LYS A 155 9.91 -11.87 -27.72
C LYS A 155 9.11 -12.97 -27.04
N GLY A 156 7.84 -13.07 -27.42
CA GLY A 156 6.93 -14.09 -26.92
C GLY A 156 6.32 -13.78 -25.56
N ASP A 157 5.16 -14.37 -25.30
CA ASP A 157 4.33 -14.00 -24.16
C ASP A 157 4.85 -14.57 -22.84
N THR A 158 5.63 -15.65 -22.89
CA THR A 158 6.37 -16.17 -21.72
C THR A 158 7.37 -15.14 -21.18
N ALA A 159 8.21 -14.56 -22.04
CA ALA A 159 9.20 -13.55 -21.62
C ALA A 159 8.51 -12.29 -21.07
N ARG A 160 7.43 -11.86 -21.72
CA ARG A 160 6.62 -10.71 -21.26
C ARG A 160 5.96 -11.01 -19.91
N SER A 161 5.44 -12.22 -19.72
CA SER A 161 4.84 -12.66 -18.45
C SER A 161 5.86 -12.70 -17.32
N GLN A 162 7.08 -13.15 -17.60
CA GLN A 162 8.17 -13.14 -16.64
C GLN A 162 8.57 -11.70 -16.24
N PHE A 163 8.65 -10.78 -17.20
CA PHE A 163 8.85 -9.36 -16.92
C PHE A 163 7.75 -8.80 -16.01
N ILE A 164 6.48 -9.09 -16.32
CA ILE A 164 5.34 -8.65 -15.50
C ILE A 164 5.51 -9.15 -14.07
N ASN A 165 5.78 -10.43 -13.84
CA ASN A 165 5.95 -10.97 -12.49
C ASN A 165 7.10 -10.32 -11.71
N LEU A 166 8.26 -10.15 -12.34
CA LEU A 166 9.42 -9.50 -11.70
C LEU A 166 9.12 -8.03 -11.38
N PHE A 167 8.49 -7.29 -12.30
CA PHE A 167 8.23 -5.88 -12.08
C PHE A 167 7.11 -5.62 -11.06
N LYS A 168 6.15 -6.54 -10.91
CA LYS A 168 5.18 -6.49 -9.80
C LYS A 168 5.89 -6.51 -8.44
N GLU A 169 6.87 -7.39 -8.28
CA GLU A 169 7.64 -7.45 -7.02
C GLU A 169 8.40 -6.14 -6.76
N VAL A 170 9.04 -5.57 -7.80
CA VAL A 170 9.69 -4.25 -7.71
C VAL A 170 8.68 -3.18 -7.26
N GLN A 171 7.50 -3.14 -7.87
CA GLN A 171 6.48 -2.15 -7.56
C GLN A 171 5.91 -2.32 -6.13
N ARG A 172 5.73 -3.56 -5.65
CA ARG A 172 5.28 -3.83 -4.28
C ARG A 172 6.29 -3.34 -3.26
N LEU A 173 7.56 -3.68 -3.43
CA LEU A 173 8.64 -3.25 -2.53
C LEU A 173 8.81 -1.73 -2.56
N THR A 174 8.69 -1.11 -3.73
CA THR A 174 8.75 0.36 -3.86
C THR A 174 7.57 1.03 -3.15
N THR A 175 6.35 0.51 -3.34
CA THR A 175 5.16 1.02 -2.63
C THR A 175 5.32 0.86 -1.11
N GLN A 176 5.88 -0.26 -0.65
CA GLN A 176 6.18 -0.48 0.76
C GLN A 176 7.23 0.53 1.27
N LEU A 177 8.30 0.77 0.52
CA LEU A 177 9.33 1.76 0.88
C LEU A 177 8.78 3.19 1.00
N ASN A 178 7.83 3.55 0.14
CA ASN A 178 7.16 4.85 0.20
C ASN A 178 6.27 5.03 1.45
N GLN A 179 5.93 3.96 2.17
CA GLN A 179 5.14 4.02 3.41
C GLN A 179 5.99 4.31 4.65
N TYR A 180 7.32 4.14 4.58
CA TYR A 180 8.20 4.49 5.70
C TYR A 180 8.32 6.00 5.83
N THR A 181 8.02 6.51 7.02
CA THR A 181 8.07 7.95 7.33
C THR A 181 9.43 8.38 7.89
N ASP A 182 10.30 7.43 8.23
CA ASP A 182 11.54 7.62 8.98
C ASP A 182 12.82 7.24 8.19
N LEU A 183 12.75 7.26 6.85
CA LEU A 183 13.92 6.99 5.99
C LEU A 183 14.98 8.09 6.14
N ASN A 184 16.21 7.69 6.47
CA ASN A 184 17.34 8.62 6.54
C ASN A 184 17.88 8.97 5.13
N GLU A 185 18.72 10.01 5.02
CA GLU A 185 19.24 10.48 3.74
C GLU A 185 20.04 9.41 2.98
N GLU A 186 20.82 8.58 3.69
CA GLU A 186 21.62 7.49 3.10
C GLU A 186 20.73 6.41 2.48
N GLN A 187 19.65 6.03 3.16
CA GLN A 187 18.65 5.08 2.66
C GLN A 187 17.94 5.63 1.43
N GLN A 188 17.55 6.91 1.45
CA GLN A 188 16.93 7.54 0.29
C GLN A 188 17.86 7.57 -0.93
N GLN A 189 19.14 7.88 -0.71
CA GLN A 189 20.16 7.82 -1.77
C GLN A 189 20.36 6.39 -2.30
N THR A 190 20.37 5.39 -1.41
CA THR A 190 20.51 3.99 -1.81
C THR A 190 19.31 3.55 -2.66
N ILE A 191 18.09 3.91 -2.27
CA ILE A 191 16.87 3.61 -3.05
C ILE A 191 16.95 4.26 -4.43
N GLU A 192 17.35 5.53 -4.52
CA GLU A 192 17.48 6.25 -5.79
C GLU A 192 18.58 5.66 -6.69
N GLN A 193 19.66 5.12 -6.12
CA GLN A 193 20.71 4.42 -6.87
C GLN A 193 20.26 3.06 -7.39
N VAL A 194 19.53 2.30 -6.56
CA VAL A 194 19.02 0.97 -6.93
C VAL A 194 18.01 1.08 -8.07
N LEU A 195 17.06 2.00 -7.95
CA LEU A 195 16.05 2.23 -8.97
C LEU A 195 15.65 3.71 -9.02
N PRO A 196 16.26 4.50 -9.93
CA PRO A 196 15.93 5.90 -10.11
C PRO A 196 14.45 6.12 -10.41
N LYS A 197 13.88 7.22 -9.90
CA LYS A 197 12.43 7.50 -10.05
C LYS A 197 11.99 7.57 -11.51
N GLU A 198 12.81 8.17 -12.37
CA GLU A 198 12.52 8.26 -13.81
C GLU A 198 12.45 6.87 -14.45
N GLN A 199 13.40 5.99 -14.09
CA GLN A 199 13.45 4.62 -14.60
C GLN A 199 12.25 3.80 -14.11
N LEU A 200 11.87 3.94 -12.82
CA LEU A 200 10.67 3.33 -12.27
C LEU A 200 9.41 3.76 -13.06
N GLN A 201 9.25 5.06 -13.34
CA GLN A 201 8.10 5.57 -14.10
C GLN A 201 8.09 5.06 -15.55
N GLY A 202 9.26 4.98 -16.18
CA GLY A 202 9.40 4.36 -17.49
C GLY A 202 8.93 2.90 -17.49
N PHE A 203 9.44 2.08 -16.56
CA PHE A 203 9.02 0.69 -16.46
C PHE A 203 7.52 0.53 -16.13
N LYS A 204 6.94 1.40 -15.29
CA LYS A 204 5.49 1.41 -15.03
C LYS A 204 4.68 1.60 -16.31
N SER A 205 5.10 2.53 -17.15
CA SER A 205 4.42 2.81 -18.42
C SER A 205 4.43 1.57 -19.33
N VAL A 206 5.61 0.96 -19.50
CA VAL A 206 5.76 -0.22 -20.35
C VAL A 206 5.11 -1.47 -19.75
N TYR A 207 5.08 -1.57 -18.42
CA TYR A 207 4.31 -2.60 -17.70
C TYR A 207 2.83 -2.53 -18.04
N LEU A 208 2.21 -1.35 -17.92
CA LEU A 208 0.78 -1.19 -18.16
C LEU A 208 0.42 -1.53 -19.62
N GLU A 209 1.24 -1.10 -20.57
CA GLU A 209 1.05 -1.43 -21.98
C GLU A 209 1.19 -2.94 -22.23
N THR A 210 2.24 -3.57 -21.69
CA THR A 210 2.49 -5.01 -21.84
C THR A 210 1.38 -5.83 -21.20
N ALA A 211 0.93 -5.45 -20.01
CA ALA A 211 -0.16 -6.09 -19.28
C ALA A 211 -1.50 -5.97 -20.02
N GLN A 212 -1.81 -4.79 -20.56
CA GLN A 212 -3.03 -4.58 -21.37
C GLN A 212 -3.02 -5.44 -22.63
N ARG A 213 -1.87 -5.55 -23.31
CA ARG A 213 -1.75 -6.41 -24.50
C ARG A 213 -2.00 -7.87 -24.16
N LEU A 214 -1.30 -8.39 -23.15
CA LEU A 214 -1.42 -9.80 -22.74
C LEU A 214 -2.86 -10.12 -22.29
N LYS A 215 -3.51 -9.21 -21.55
CA LYS A 215 -4.91 -9.35 -21.17
C LYS A 215 -5.84 -9.40 -22.38
N ALA A 216 -5.63 -8.53 -23.37
CA ALA A 216 -6.44 -8.54 -24.59
C ALA A 216 -6.25 -9.81 -25.44
N GLU A 217 -5.08 -10.45 -25.35
CA GLU A 217 -4.82 -11.77 -25.98
C GLU A 217 -5.47 -12.91 -25.18
N GLN A 218 -5.46 -12.85 -23.85
CA GLN A 218 -6.17 -13.77 -22.96
C GLN A 218 -7.68 -13.74 -23.20
N ASP A 219 -8.27 -12.54 -23.28
CA ASP A 219 -9.71 -12.34 -23.51
C ASP A 219 -10.17 -12.87 -24.89
N LYS A 220 -9.26 -12.99 -25.86
CA LYS A 220 -9.55 -13.53 -27.20
C LYS A 220 -9.42 -15.06 -27.30
N ASN A 221 -8.68 -15.70 -26.39
CA ASN A 221 -8.33 -17.12 -26.47
C ASN A 221 -9.32 -18.07 -25.76
N ASP A 222 -10.39 -17.55 -25.17
CA ASP A 222 -11.58 -18.30 -24.68
C ASP A 222 -11.22 -19.54 -23.82
N GLY A 223 -10.12 -19.46 -23.06
CA GLY A 223 -9.67 -20.48 -22.11
C GLY A 223 -9.26 -21.84 -22.72
N LYS A 224 -8.96 -21.93 -24.02
CA LYS A 224 -8.63 -23.21 -24.68
C LYS A 224 -7.19 -23.69 -24.50
N SER A 225 -6.32 -22.87 -23.94
CA SER A 225 -4.93 -23.20 -23.61
C SER A 225 -4.66 -22.88 -22.15
N ILE A 226 -3.94 -23.76 -21.44
CA ILE A 226 -3.40 -23.47 -20.11
C ILE A 226 -1.99 -22.93 -20.36
N SER A 227 -1.87 -21.65 -20.68
CA SER A 227 -0.56 -20.99 -20.79
C SER A 227 -0.23 -20.27 -19.48
N GLU A 228 1.05 -20.00 -19.22
CA GLU A 228 1.49 -19.19 -18.06
C GLU A 228 0.86 -17.78 -18.07
N VAL A 229 0.44 -17.30 -19.24
CA VAL A 229 -0.24 -16.01 -19.45
C VAL A 229 -1.65 -16.04 -18.86
N ASP A 230 -2.35 -17.18 -18.90
CA ASP A 230 -3.75 -17.30 -18.47
C ASP A 230 -3.91 -17.29 -16.94
N GLN A 231 -2.84 -17.59 -16.20
CA GLN A 231 -2.80 -17.56 -14.73
C GLN A 231 -2.26 -16.23 -14.18
N LEU A 232 -1.93 -15.29 -15.05
CA LEU A 232 -1.19 -14.11 -14.68
C LEU A 232 -2.13 -13.04 -14.11
N ASP A 233 -1.94 -12.70 -12.83
CA ASP A 233 -2.59 -11.54 -12.22
C ASP A 233 -1.79 -10.27 -12.56
N PHE A 234 -2.43 -9.35 -13.28
CA PHE A 234 -1.81 -8.10 -13.75
C PHE A 234 -1.81 -6.99 -12.70
N GLU A 235 -2.54 -7.13 -11.58
CA GLU A 235 -2.51 -6.20 -10.43
C GLU A 235 -2.62 -4.70 -10.81
N PHE A 236 -3.46 -4.34 -11.80
CA PHE A 236 -3.56 -2.96 -12.30
C PHE A 236 -3.81 -1.91 -11.18
N VAL A 237 -4.46 -2.31 -10.10
CA VAL A 237 -4.73 -1.47 -8.92
C VAL A 237 -3.44 -1.04 -8.20
N LEU A 238 -2.44 -1.94 -8.11
CA LEU A 238 -1.13 -1.65 -7.53
C LEU A 238 -0.44 -0.50 -8.29
N PHE A 239 -0.62 -0.46 -9.60
CA PHE A 239 -0.02 0.55 -10.49
C PHE A 239 -0.89 1.81 -10.64
N ALA A 240 -2.21 1.71 -10.44
CA ALA A 240 -3.12 2.86 -10.52
C ALA A 240 -2.94 3.86 -9.37
N SER A 241 -2.61 3.38 -8.16
CA SER A 241 -2.40 4.24 -6.99
C SER A 241 -1.19 5.18 -7.13
N ALA A 242 -0.15 4.73 -7.84
CA ALA A 242 1.11 5.47 -8.01
C ALA A 242 1.10 6.51 -9.16
N ILE A 243 0.02 6.58 -9.94
CA ILE A 243 -0.16 7.57 -11.03
C ILE A 243 -0.69 8.91 -10.48
N ILE A 244 -1.27 8.91 -9.28
CA ILE A 244 -1.86 10.10 -8.65
C ILE A 244 -0.78 11.03 -8.04
N ASP A 245 0.50 10.64 -8.04
CA ASP A 245 1.51 11.17 -7.11
C ASP A 245 2.16 12.51 -7.46
N TYR A 246 2.12 13.02 -8.70
CA TYR A 246 2.71 14.34 -8.98
C TYR A 246 2.07 15.09 -10.14
N ASP A 247 2.00 14.50 -11.33
CA ASP A 247 1.46 15.19 -12.52
C ASP A 247 -0.04 15.47 -12.38
N TYR A 248 -0.78 14.56 -11.72
CA TYR A 248 -2.18 14.77 -11.38
C TYR A 248 -2.36 15.92 -10.37
N ILE A 249 -1.52 16.00 -9.34
CA ILE A 249 -1.53 17.08 -8.34
C ILE A 249 -1.14 18.41 -8.98
N MET A 250 -0.12 18.42 -9.84
CA MET A 250 0.32 19.62 -10.56
C MET A 250 -0.73 20.10 -11.56
N ALA A 251 -1.38 19.18 -12.29
CA ALA A 251 -2.51 19.52 -13.14
C ALA A 251 -3.66 20.14 -12.33
N LEU A 252 -3.98 19.60 -11.15
CA LEU A 252 -4.97 20.18 -10.23
C LEU A 252 -4.57 21.57 -9.73
N ILE A 253 -3.33 21.75 -9.27
CA ILE A 253 -2.81 23.05 -8.78
C ILE A 253 -2.89 24.10 -9.89
N VAL A 254 -2.50 23.75 -11.11
CA VAL A 254 -2.62 24.63 -12.28
C VAL A 254 -4.09 24.98 -12.53
N GLN A 255 -4.99 24.00 -12.48
CA GLN A 255 -6.44 24.22 -12.68
C GLN A 255 -7.05 25.15 -11.62
N TYR A 256 -6.68 24.99 -10.34
CA TYR A 256 -7.19 25.81 -9.24
C TYR A 256 -6.52 27.19 -9.17
N SER A 257 -5.26 27.32 -9.59
CA SER A 257 -4.57 28.62 -9.67
C SER A 257 -5.12 29.53 -10.78
N GLN A 258 -5.76 28.95 -11.80
CA GLN A 258 -6.39 29.69 -12.91
C GLN A 258 -7.85 30.11 -12.62
N GLN A 259 -8.48 29.55 -11.58
CA GLN A 259 -9.76 30.08 -11.10
C GLN A 259 -9.51 31.35 -10.29
N LYS A 260 -9.64 32.51 -10.93
CA LYS A 260 -9.67 33.81 -10.24
C LYS A 260 -10.71 33.77 -9.11
N PRO A 261 -10.45 34.38 -7.95
CA PRO A 261 -11.43 34.46 -6.87
C PRO A 261 -12.69 35.15 -7.42
N GLY A 262 -13.79 34.40 -7.48
CA GLY A 262 -15.09 34.92 -7.85
C GLY A 262 -15.49 36.01 -6.86
N LYS A 263 -15.88 37.17 -7.40
CA LYS A 263 -16.61 38.20 -6.67
C LYS A 263 -17.98 37.71 -6.25
#